data_AF-A0A959V6S9-F1
#
_entry.id   AF-A0A959V6S9-F1
#
_cell.length_a   1.000
_cell.length_b   1.000
_cell.length_c   1.000
_cell.angle_alpha   90.00
_cell.angle_beta   90.00
_cell.angle_gamma   90.00
#
_symmetry.space_group_name_H-M   'P 1'
#
loop_
_entity.id
_entity.type
_entity.pdbx_description
1 polymer ?
#
loop_
_entity_poly.entity_id
_entity_poly.type
_entity_poly.pdbx_seq_one_letter_code
_entity_poly.pdbx_strand_id
1 'polypeptide(L)' 'KMDINTLHKVEGDKAIGMNDIGRVSLRTTVPLNLDPYGRNRSTGSLILVDEGTNETMAAGMVV' A
#
# COMPACT_ATOMS: atom_id res chain seq x y z
N LYS A 1 1.24 4.26 -11.56
CA LYS A 1 2.44 4.21 -10.69
C LYS A 1 2.97 5.63 -10.52
N MET A 2 3.56 5.98 -9.36
CA MET A 2 4.22 7.27 -9.15
C MET A 2 5.71 7.00 -8.90
N ASP A 3 6.57 7.57 -9.75
CA ASP A 3 8.02 7.45 -9.62
C ASP A 3 8.49 8.36 -8.47
N ILE A 4 9.23 7.81 -7.51
CA ILE A 4 9.70 8.57 -6.34
C ILE A 4 10.79 9.60 -6.65
N ASN A 5 11.54 9.42 -7.74
CA ASN A 5 12.62 10.34 -8.09
C ASN A 5 12.11 11.55 -8.85
N THR A 6 11.02 11.39 -9.59
CA THR A 6 10.48 12.41 -10.49
C THR A 6 9.09 12.89 -10.10
N LEU A 7 8.42 12.20 -9.17
CA LEU A 7 7.03 12.40 -8.76
C LEU A 7 6.03 12.35 -9.92
N HIS A 8 6.45 11.86 -11.09
CA HIS A 8 5.61 11.75 -12.26
C HIS A 8 4.74 10.48 -12.19
N LYS A 9 3.51 10.62 -12.70
CA LYS A 9 2.57 9.52 -12.84
C LYS A 9 2.90 8.73 -14.11
N VAL A 10 3.37 7.51 -13.94
CA VAL A 10 3.59 6.55 -15.03
C VAL A 10 2.27 5.82 -15.31
N GLU A 11 1.78 5.98 -16.54
CA GLU A 11 0.59 5.31 -17.07
C GLU A 11 1.00 4.05 -17.84
N GLY A 12 0.23 2.96 -17.71
CA GLY A 12 0.48 1.69 -18.41
C GLY A 12 1.30 0.65 -17.64
N ASP A 13 2.16 1.06 -16.70
CA ASP A 13 2.87 0.14 -15.81
C ASP A 13 2.00 -0.25 -14.61
N LYS A 14 1.62 -1.53 -14.56
CA LYS A 14 0.82 -2.13 -13.48
C LYS A 14 1.68 -2.75 -12.38
N ALA A 15 2.99 -2.90 -12.60
CA ALA A 15 3.90 -3.40 -11.59
C ALA A 15 4.27 -2.26 -10.62
N ILE A 16 4.32 -2.57 -9.33
CA ILE A 16 4.84 -1.68 -8.29
C ILE A 16 6.16 -2.29 -7.83
N GLY A 17 7.26 -1.58 -8.07
CA GLY A 17 8.59 -1.98 -7.66
C GLY A 17 8.96 -1.46 -6.27
N MET A 18 10.19 -1.77 -5.84
CA MET A 18 10.72 -1.25 -4.58
C MET A 18 10.76 0.28 -4.62
N ASN A 19 10.32 0.90 -3.52
CA ASN A 19 10.16 2.34 -3.36
C ASN A 19 9.10 3.02 -4.26
N ASP A 20 8.34 2.30 -5.08
CA ASP A 20 7.24 2.94 -5.82
C ASP A 20 6.07 3.28 -4.90
N ILE A 21 5.36 4.37 -5.22
CA ILE A 21 4.10 4.73 -4.56
C ILE A 21 2.94 4.47 -5.53
N GLY A 22 1.92 3.76 -5.06
CA GLY A 22 0.76 3.42 -5.86
C GLY A 22 -0.52 3.29 -5.03
N ARG A 23 -1.66 3.43 -5.72
CA ARG A 23 -2.97 3.12 -5.15
C ARG A 23 -3.37 1.73 -5.62
N VAL A 24 -3.70 0.85 -4.68
CA VAL A 24 -4.09 -0.54 -4.94
C VAL A 24 -5.44 -0.85 -4.28
N SER A 25 -6.09 -1.92 -4.74
CA SER A 25 -7.23 -2.52 -4.05
C SER A 25 -6.80 -3.88 -3.52
N LEU A 26 -7.03 -4.12 -2.23
CA LEU A 26 -6.68 -5.36 -1.55
C LEU A 26 -7.94 -6.16 -1.24
N ARG A 27 -7.88 -7.47 -1.42
CA ARG A 27 -8.92 -8.41 -1.00
C ARG A 27 -8.42 -9.16 0.22
N THR A 28 -9.23 -9.18 1.28
CA THR A 28 -8.93 -9.90 2.51
C THR A 28 -9.76 -11.18 2.60
N THR A 29 -9.22 -12.19 3.27
CA THR A 29 -9.92 -13.46 3.49
C THR A 29 -11.09 -13.30 4.46
N VAL A 30 -10.95 -12.38 5.42
CA VAL A 30 -11.97 -12.02 6.40
C VAL A 30 -12.22 -10.52 6.39
N PRO A 31 -13.42 -10.05 6.80
CA PRO A 31 -13.67 -8.63 6.98
C PRO A 31 -12.71 -8.01 8.00
N LEU A 32 -12.23 -6.80 7.72
CA LEU A 32 -11.40 -6.01 8.62
C LEU A 32 -12.11 -4.71 8.98
N ASN A 33 -12.04 -4.31 10.25
CA ASN A 33 -12.51 -2.99 10.69
C ASN A 33 -11.40 -1.97 10.40
N LEU A 34 -11.59 -1.17 9.36
CA LEU A 34 -10.63 -0.17 8.90
C LEU A 34 -11.31 1.19 8.81
N ASP A 35 -10.56 2.24 9.16
CA ASP A 35 -10.96 3.63 8.94
C ASP A 35 -10.06 4.27 7.88
N PRO A 36 -10.53 5.28 7.13
CA PRO A 36 -9.63 6.10 6.34
C PRO A 36 -8.53 6.70 7.21
N TYR A 37 -7.28 6.64 6.75
CA TYR A 37 -6.10 7.11 7.50
C TYR A 37 -6.22 8.57 7.93
N GLY A 38 -6.83 9.41 7.09
CA GLY A 38 -7.08 10.82 7.41
C GLY A 38 -8.03 11.03 8.59
N ARG A 39 -8.88 10.04 8.92
CA ARG A 39 -9.80 10.07 10.07
C ARG A 39 -9.18 9.43 11.31
N ASN A 40 -8.59 8.24 11.16
CA ASN A 40 -7.92 7.54 12.24
C ASN A 40 -6.63 6.89 11.72
N ARG A 41 -5.50 7.41 12.17
CA ARG A 41 -4.18 6.92 11.74
C ARG A 41 -3.84 5.53 12.28
N SER A 42 -4.44 5.13 13.41
CA SER A 42 -4.16 3.84 14.05
C SER A 42 -4.82 2.69 13.27
N THR A 43 -6.10 2.83 12.92
CA THR A 43 -6.88 1.81 12.19
C THR A 43 -6.81 1.97 10.67
N GLY A 44 -6.25 3.08 10.18
CA GLY A 44 -6.06 3.34 8.76
C GLY A 44 -4.63 3.11 8.25
N SER A 45 -3.67 2.76 9.11
CA SER A 45 -2.31 2.36 8.69
C SER A 45 -2.20 0.85 8.55
N LEU A 46 -1.45 0.37 7.55
CA LEU A 46 -1.21 -1.05 7.34
C LEU A 46 0.23 -1.30 6.89
N ILE A 47 0.74 -2.49 7.16
CA ILE A 47 1.99 -3.02 6.59
C ILE A 47 1.68 -4.33 5.88
N LEU A 48 2.40 -4.61 4.80
CA LEU A 48 2.37 -5.90 4.13
C LEU A 48 3.62 -6.67 4.54
N VAL A 49 3.41 -7.86 5.08
CA VAL A 49 4.47 -8.77 5.50
C VAL A 49 4.42 -10.01 4.62
N ASP A 50 5.57 -10.44 4.12
CA ASP A 50 5.68 -11.71 3.40
C ASP A 50 5.65 -12.88 4.40
N GLU A 51 4.79 -13.87 4.16
CA GLU A 51 4.63 -15.02 5.08
C GLU A 51 5.82 -15.99 5.04
N GLY A 52 6.58 -16.02 3.94
CA GLY A 52 7.73 -16.90 3.78
C GLY A 52 9.00 -16.35 4.46
N THR A 53 9.26 -15.05 4.35
CA THR A 53 10.47 -14.41 4.89
C THR A 53 10.25 -13.64 6.19
N ASN A 54 8.99 -13.34 6.55
CA ASN A 54 8.62 -12.40 7.62
C ASN A 54 9.13 -10.97 7.41
N GLU A 55 9.55 -10.62 6.20
CA GLU A 55 10.02 -9.27 5.89
C GLU A 55 8.84 -8.33 5.63
N THR A 56 9.01 -7.07 6.04
CA THR A 56 8.05 -6.01 5.71
C THR A 56 8.29 -5.55 4.28
N MET A 57 7.36 -5.86 3.39
CA MET A 57 7.46 -5.57 1.95
C MET A 57 6.93 -4.18 1.59
N ALA A 58 5.93 -3.69 2.33
CA ALA A 58 5.34 -2.38 2.07
C ALA A 58 4.68 -1.79 3.31
N ALA A 59 4.56 -0.46 3.33
CA ALA A 59 3.68 0.27 4.22
C ALA A 59 2.58 0.95 3.40
N GLY A 60 1.39 1.08 3.98
CA GLY A 60 0.22 1.62 3.30
C GLY A 60 -0.70 2.40 4.23
N MET A 61 -1.57 3.18 3.60
CA MET A 61 -2.64 3.92 4.25
C MET A 61 -3.97 3.65 3.53
N VAL A 62 -5.03 3.47 4.30
CA VAL A 62 -6.40 3.32 3.79
C VAL A 62 -6.90 4.70 3.34
N VAL A 63 -7.36 4.80 2.10
CA VAL A 63 -7.79 6.06 1.45
C VAL A 63 -9.21 6.00 0.92
#